data_AF-A0A7X0LSU8-F1
#
_entry.id   AF-A0A7X0LSU8-F1
#
_cell.length_a   1.000
_cell.length_b   1.000
_cell.length_c   1.000
_cell.angle_alpha   90.00
_cell.angle_beta   90.00
_cell.angle_gamma   90.00
#
_symmetry.space_group_name_H-M   'P 1'
#
loop_
_entity.id
_entity.type
_entity.pdbx_description
1 polymer ?
#
loop_
_entity_poly.entity_id
_entity_poly.type
_entity_poly.pdbx_seq_one_letter_code
_entity_poly.pdbx_strand_id
1 'polypeptide(L)'
;MSESAFSRATAVAVAEAVRPWLSTDVDEPPPAAAIVAALRTAEAEHSGHQRDLWGHAVGNATCAMTAQDNHSARWLWATVLDYARLATAANRAAAVTLSGGVPEPAPA
;
A
#
# COMPACT_ATOMS: atom_id res chain seq x y z
N MET A 1 2.54 -18.59 -1.82
CA MET A 1 2.53 -17.37 -0.97
C MET A 1 1.10 -16.88 -0.92
N SER A 2 0.56 -16.54 0.26
CA SER A 2 -0.83 -16.05 0.37
C SER A 2 -0.92 -14.59 -0.07
N GLU A 3 -2.11 -14.17 -0.53
CA GLU A 3 -2.41 -12.79 -0.92
C GLU A 3 -2.00 -11.78 0.17
N SER A 4 -2.32 -12.06 1.44
CA SER A 4 -1.92 -11.23 2.59
C SER A 4 -0.41 -11.17 2.84
N ALA A 5 0.32 -12.26 2.56
CA ALA A 5 1.78 -12.26 2.67
C ALA A 5 2.41 -11.40 1.56
N PHE A 6 1.87 -11.50 0.34
CA PHE A 6 2.29 -10.67 -0.79
C PHE A 6 2.04 -9.19 -0.55
N SER A 7 0.81 -8.78 -0.17
CA SER A 7 0.48 -7.37 0.13
C SER A 7 1.43 -6.76 1.15
N ARG A 8 1.73 -7.51 2.22
CA ARG A 8 2.63 -7.06 3.30
C ARG A 8 4.07 -6.95 2.83
N ALA A 9 4.56 -7.93 2.07
CA ALA A 9 5.91 -7.89 1.50
C ALA A 9 6.07 -6.67 0.59
N THR A 10 5.09 -6.39 -0.28
CA THR A 10 5.08 -5.21 -1.13
C THR A 10 5.08 -3.92 -0.33
N ALA A 11 4.19 -3.78 0.67
CA ALA A 11 4.14 -2.59 1.52
C ALA A 11 5.46 -2.33 2.26
N VAL A 12 6.12 -3.38 2.77
CA VAL A 12 7.43 -3.30 3.43
C VAL A 12 8.50 -2.87 2.44
N ALA A 13 8.58 -3.51 1.26
CA ALA A 13 9.59 -3.17 0.25
C ALA A 13 9.47 -1.71 -0.21
N VAL A 14 8.25 -1.21 -0.41
CA VAL A 14 8.01 0.20 -0.76
C VAL A 14 8.41 1.12 0.40
N ALA A 15 8.05 0.77 1.63
CA ALA A 15 8.45 1.55 2.80
C ALA A 15 9.97 1.63 2.97
N GLU A 16 10.68 0.52 2.80
CA GLU A 16 12.15 0.48 2.89
C GLU A 16 12.82 1.30 1.79
N ALA A 17 12.29 1.24 0.56
CA ALA A 17 12.81 2.01 -0.57
C ALA A 17 12.59 3.53 -0.41
N VAL A 18 11.48 3.93 0.21
CA VAL A 18 11.09 5.34 0.36
C VAL A 18 11.64 5.95 1.67
N ARG A 19 11.79 5.17 2.74
CA ARG A 19 12.13 5.67 4.08
C ARG A 19 13.38 6.56 4.13
N PRO A 20 14.53 6.20 3.53
CA PRO A 20 15.72 7.03 3.59
C PRO A 20 15.46 8.45 3.09
N TRP A 21 14.72 8.56 1.99
CA TRP A 21 14.44 9.84 1.36
C TRP A 21 13.38 10.69 2.10
N LEU A 22 12.55 10.05 2.94
CA LEU A 22 11.62 10.76 3.85
C LEU A 22 12.25 11.13 5.20
N SER A 23 13.20 10.34 5.70
CA SER A 23 13.77 10.51 7.05
C SER A 23 15.00 11.40 7.12
N THR A 24 15.65 11.62 5.98
CA THR A 24 16.91 12.34 5.89
C THR A 24 16.86 13.29 4.69
N ASP A 25 17.60 14.40 4.75
CA ASP A 25 17.83 15.30 3.60
C ASP A 25 18.79 14.65 2.58
N VAL A 26 18.51 13.40 2.21
CA VAL A 26 19.17 12.73 1.08
C VAL A 26 18.56 13.27 -0.19
N ASP A 27 19.41 13.65 -1.14
CA ASP A 27 18.98 14.14 -2.45
C ASP A 27 18.64 13.01 -3.43
N GLU A 28 19.04 11.76 -3.13
CA GLU A 28 18.77 10.64 -4.03
C GLU A 28 17.30 10.17 -3.90
N PRO A 29 16.49 10.31 -4.96
CA PRO A 29 15.09 9.93 -4.93
C PRO A 29 14.94 8.40 -4.88
N PRO A 30 13.80 7.90 -4.37
CA PRO A 30 13.54 6.46 -4.32
C PRO A 30 13.51 5.85 -5.74
N PRO A 31 13.71 4.52 -5.88
CA PRO A 31 13.67 3.81 -7.16
C PRO A 31 12.25 3.75 -7.72
N ALA A 32 11.78 4.88 -8.24
CA ALA A 32 10.37 5.17 -8.39
C ALA A 32 9.65 4.27 -9.40
N ALA A 33 10.30 3.96 -10.54
CA ALA A 33 9.74 3.06 -11.54
C ALA A 33 9.54 1.63 -10.99
N ALA A 34 10.49 1.15 -10.19
CA ALA A 34 10.40 -0.17 -9.55
C ALA A 34 9.27 -0.20 -8.51
N ILE A 35 9.12 0.87 -7.72
CA ILE A 35 8.02 1.02 -6.77
C ILE A 35 6.67 1.02 -7.50
N VAL A 36 6.51 1.81 -8.57
CA VAL A 36 5.28 1.83 -9.36
C VAL A 36 4.95 0.46 -9.92
N ALA A 37 5.94 -0.27 -10.45
CA ALA A 37 5.73 -1.62 -10.95
C ALA A 37 5.24 -2.57 -9.85
N ALA A 38 5.87 -2.55 -8.67
CA ALA A 38 5.47 -3.38 -7.54
C ALA A 38 4.04 -3.05 -7.05
N LEU A 39 3.69 -1.76 -6.97
CA LEU A 39 2.34 -1.31 -6.60
C LEU A 39 1.30 -1.71 -7.65
N ARG A 40 1.64 -1.66 -8.95
CA ARG A 40 0.76 -2.14 -10.04
C ARG A 40 0.53 -3.64 -9.97
N THR A 41 1.55 -4.42 -9.63
CA THR A 41 1.37 -5.86 -9.39
C THR A 41 0.44 -6.08 -8.21
N ALA A 42 0.60 -5.34 -7.10
CA ALA A 42 -0.34 -5.42 -5.98
C ALA A 42 -1.77 -5.06 -6.40
N GLU A 43 -1.97 -3.95 -7.11
CA GLU A 43 -3.29 -3.57 -7.63
C GLU A 43 -3.95 -4.68 -8.46
N ALA A 44 -3.18 -5.34 -9.34
CA ALA A 44 -3.69 -6.38 -10.22
C ALA A 44 -4.09 -7.68 -9.51
N GLU A 45 -3.45 -8.00 -8.38
CA GLU A 45 -3.70 -9.20 -7.59
C GLU A 45 -4.92 -9.08 -6.66
N HIS A 46 -5.52 -7.89 -6.56
CA HIS A 46 -6.63 -7.62 -5.65
C HIS A 46 -7.89 -7.17 -6.38
N SER A 47 -9.01 -7.13 -5.66
CA SER A 47 -10.29 -6.61 -6.15
C SER A 47 -10.99 -5.75 -5.10
N GLY A 48 -12.04 -5.02 -5.52
CA GLY A 48 -12.84 -4.16 -4.65
C GLY A 48 -12.01 -3.09 -3.92
N HIS A 49 -12.38 -2.82 -2.66
CA HIS A 49 -11.78 -1.75 -1.87
C HIS A 49 -10.24 -1.86 -1.73
N GLN A 50 -9.71 -3.08 -1.61
CA GLN A 50 -8.26 -3.28 -1.49
C GLN A 50 -7.53 -2.91 -2.79
N ARG A 51 -8.11 -3.26 -3.95
CA ARG A 51 -7.59 -2.83 -5.26
C ARG A 51 -7.61 -1.32 -5.39
N ASP A 52 -8.69 -0.66 -4.96
CA ASP A 52 -8.80 0.81 -5.03
C ASP A 52 -7.72 1.49 -4.20
N LEU A 53 -7.44 0.99 -2.99
CA LEU A 53 -6.37 1.49 -2.13
C LEU A 53 -4.98 1.33 -2.78
N TRP A 54 -4.70 0.18 -3.40
CA TRP A 54 -3.47 0.01 -4.18
C TRP A 54 -3.41 0.94 -5.40
N GLY A 55 -4.53 1.13 -6.10
CA GLY A 55 -4.65 2.08 -7.21
C GLY A 55 -4.35 3.52 -6.79
N HIS A 56 -4.81 3.94 -5.60
CA HIS A 56 -4.44 5.25 -5.03
C HIS A 56 -2.94 5.35 -4.72
N ALA A 57 -2.33 4.29 -4.17
CA ALA A 57 -0.88 4.25 -3.97
C ALA A 57 -0.12 4.39 -5.30
N VAL A 58 -0.56 3.70 -6.35
CA VAL A 58 0.04 3.81 -7.69
C VAL A 58 -0.10 5.23 -8.26
N GLY A 59 -1.29 5.83 -8.16
CA GLY A 59 -1.53 7.18 -8.65
C GLY A 59 -0.60 8.20 -7.99
N ASN A 60 -0.50 8.15 -6.66
CA ASN A 60 0.41 9.02 -5.91
C ASN A 60 1.88 8.79 -6.27
N ALA A 61 2.32 7.53 -6.44
CA ALA A 61 3.69 7.21 -6.84
C ALA A 61 4.01 7.74 -8.24
N THR A 62 3.06 7.64 -9.17
CA THR A 62 3.19 8.19 -10.52
C THR A 62 3.28 9.71 -10.50
N CYS A 63 2.45 10.39 -9.70
CA CYS A 63 2.55 11.83 -9.50
C CYS A 63 3.90 12.22 -8.87
N ALA A 64 4.37 11.45 -7.88
CA ALA A 64 5.63 11.71 -7.18
C ALA A 64 6.84 11.64 -8.12
N MET A 65 6.83 10.72 -9.10
CA MET A 65 7.85 10.63 -10.15
C MET A 65 7.97 11.89 -11.01
N THR A 66 6.86 12.59 -11.21
CA THR A 66 6.76 13.74 -12.12
C THR A 66 6.75 15.07 -11.40
N ALA A 67 6.80 15.06 -10.06
CA ALA A 67 6.82 16.27 -9.26
C ALA A 67 8.11 17.07 -9.52
N GLN A 68 7.97 18.39 -9.64
CA GLN A 68 9.09 19.27 -9.98
C GLN A 68 9.90 19.71 -8.75
N ASP A 69 9.35 19.51 -7.55
CA ASP A 69 9.98 19.89 -6.30
C ASP A 69 9.97 18.75 -5.27
N ASN A 70 11.04 18.69 -4.48
CA ASN A 70 11.24 17.64 -3.49
C ASN A 70 10.19 17.68 -2.37
N HIS A 71 9.61 18.84 -2.06
CA HIS A 71 8.61 18.95 -0.99
C HIS A 71 7.31 18.23 -1.39
N SER A 72 6.76 18.55 -2.57
CA SER A 72 5.59 17.88 -3.14
C SER A 72 5.84 16.39 -3.33
N ALA A 73 7.01 16.04 -3.88
CA ALA A 73 7.38 14.65 -4.08
C ALA A 73 7.43 13.87 -2.75
N ARG A 74 8.03 14.44 -1.68
CA ARG A 74 8.05 13.85 -0.33
C ARG A 74 6.65 13.62 0.23
N TRP A 75 5.77 14.61 0.09
CA TRP A 75 4.39 14.47 0.54
C TRP A 75 3.63 13.36 -0.21
N LEU A 76 3.81 13.28 -1.53
CA LEU A 76 3.21 12.22 -2.35
C LEU A 76 3.75 10.83 -1.97
N TRP A 77 5.06 10.70 -1.78
CA TRP A 77 5.67 9.44 -1.33
C TRP A 77 5.21 9.02 0.07
N ALA A 78 5.01 9.94 1.01
CA ALA A 78 4.38 9.64 2.29
C ALA A 78 2.94 9.12 2.10
N THR A 79 2.17 9.74 1.22
CA THR A 79 0.80 9.35 0.88
C THR A 79 0.75 7.95 0.25
N VAL A 80 1.72 7.59 -0.60
CA VAL A 80 1.88 6.22 -1.12
C VAL A 80 1.98 5.19 0.00
N LEU A 81 2.79 5.48 1.03
CA LEU A 81 2.98 4.58 2.17
C LEU A 81 1.69 4.40 2.98
N ASP A 82 0.92 5.47 3.16
CA ASP A 82 -0.34 5.40 3.90
C ASP A 82 -1.38 4.55 3.17
N TYR A 83 -1.53 4.71 1.84
CA TYR A 83 -2.42 3.86 1.07
C TYR A 83 -1.96 2.38 1.03
N ALA A 84 -0.67 2.12 0.92
CA ALA A 84 -0.13 0.75 0.97
C ALA A 84 -0.40 0.06 2.33
N ARG A 85 -0.30 0.82 3.43
CA ARG A 85 -0.65 0.35 4.78
C ARG A 85 -2.15 0.05 4.90
N LEU A 86 -3.00 0.97 4.44
CA LEU A 86 -4.46 0.80 4.44
C LEU A 86 -4.87 -0.42 3.61
N ALA A 87 -4.30 -0.60 2.41
CA ALA A 87 -4.59 -1.75 1.55
C ALA A 87 -4.23 -3.08 2.24
N THR A 88 -3.09 -3.11 2.95
CA THR A 88 -2.68 -4.29 3.71
C THR A 88 -3.60 -4.57 4.91
N ALA A 89 -4.13 -3.53 5.55
CA ALA A 89 -5.06 -3.65 6.68
C ALA A 89 -6.46 -4.12 6.25
N ALA A 90 -6.94 -3.67 5.09
CA ALA A 90 -8.24 -4.05 4.53
C ALA A 90 -8.37 -5.57 4.34
N ASN A 91 -7.28 -6.23 3.91
CA ASN A 91 -7.18 -7.69 3.80
C ASN A 91 -7.46 -8.40 5.14
N ARG A 92 -6.98 -7.80 6.25
CA ARG A 92 -7.11 -8.37 7.60
C ARG A 92 -8.54 -8.29 8.13
N ALA A 93 -9.25 -7.20 7.83
CA ALA A 93 -10.64 -7.01 8.25
C ALA A 93 -11.60 -7.95 7.51
N ALA A 94 -11.42 -8.14 6.20
CA ALA A 94 -12.23 -9.07 5.42
C ALA A 94 -12.07 -10.54 5.89
N ALA A 95 -10.85 -10.94 6.25
CA ALA A 95 -10.57 -12.28 6.76
C ALA A 95 -11.23 -12.57 8.12
N VAL A 96 -11.36 -11.56 8.99
CA VAL A 96 -12.06 -11.67 10.28
C VAL A 96 -13.57 -11.84 10.09
N THR A 97 -14.18 -11.09 9.17
CA THR A 97 -15.62 -11.19 8.90
C THR A 97 -16.03 -12.53 8.30
N LEU A 98 -15.18 -13.16 7.48
CA LEU A 98 -15.45 -14.47 6.89
C LEU A 98 -15.27 -15.64 7.86
N SER A 99 -14.55 -15.45 8.97
CA SER A 99 -14.29 -16.49 9.98
C SER A 99 -15.21 -16.41 11.21
N GLY A 100 -16.04 -15.35 11.32
CA GLY A 100 -16.95 -15.12 12.44
C GLY A 100 -18.29 -15.84 12.24
N GLY A 101 -18.42 -17.01 12.85
CA GLY A 101 -19.62 -17.83 12.87
C GLY A 101 -20.86 -17.11 13.42
N VAL A 102 -22.02 -17.52 12.89
CA VAL A 102 -23.35 -17.15 13.39
C VAL A 102 -23.44 -17.51 14.88
N PRO A 103 -23.81 -16.58 15.77
CA PRO A 103 -24.16 -16.95 17.14
C PRO A 103 -25.45 -17.78 17.09
N GLU A 104 -25.33 -19.05 17.49
CA GLU A 104 -26.47 -19.94 17.73
C GLU A 104 -27.40 -19.28 18.77
N PRO A 105 -28.70 -19.11 18.46
CA PRO A 105 -29.63 -18.54 19.43
C PRO A 105 -29.80 -19.52 20.60
N ALA A 106 -29.57 -19.02 21.82
CA ALA A 106 -29.73 -19.79 23.04
C ALA A 106 -31.17 -20.36 23.15
N PRO A 107 -31.33 -21.63 23.58
CA PRO A 107 -32.66 -22.20 23.78
C PRO A 107 -33.39 -21.52 24.95
N ALA A 108 -34.71 -21.42 24.77
CA ALA A 108 -35.68 -20.71 25.61
C ALA A 108 -35.74 -21.18 27.08
#